data_AF-A0A415QF90-F1
#
_entry.id   AF-A0A415QF90-F1
#
_cell.length_a   1.000
_cell.length_b   1.000
_cell.length_c   1.000
_cell.angle_alpha   90.00
_cell.angle_beta   90.00
_cell.angle_gamma   90.00
#
_symmetry.space_group_name_H-M   'P 1'
#
loop_
_entity.id
_entity.type
_entity.pdbx_description
1 polymer ?
#
loop_
_entity_poly.entity_id
_entity_poly.type
_entity_poly.pdbx_seq_one_letter_code
_entity_poly.pdbx_strand_id
1 'polypeptide(L)'
;MEKNLFREVYKQVSGLALKDCPSSSLSGLLHGYLSVYSMVRVYPWLEDDYGSLWDIHDRIREIARVIQELLKDKDLPVDTRAGYVVDLMDAYLLYSDMKFVDVALDAAYEILIPKGSDKIVLPCRTPNICRLLCNCYYFTEETDVAQLAIRLVMETLGQNRIFTSIEMLYWMKALILFKNVFNEIQIPAIEHEYFQIKRRGEQYENEKIENFCFNGLKDLYSINDVFEILARREFVLYGEKCKQK
;
A
#
# COMPACT_ATOMS: atom_id res chain seq x y z
N MET A 1 3.96 -23.00 -9.58
CA MET A 1 4.82 -22.96 -8.37
C MET A 1 4.33 -21.90 -7.40
N GLU A 2 4.09 -20.66 -7.85
CA GLU A 2 3.57 -19.56 -7.02
C GLU A 2 2.20 -19.82 -6.35
N LYS A 3 1.24 -20.46 -7.03
CA LYS A 3 -0.10 -20.75 -6.44
C LYS A 3 -0.06 -21.55 -5.14
N ASN A 4 0.86 -22.51 -5.02
CA ASN A 4 1.02 -23.27 -3.77
C ASN A 4 1.70 -22.43 -2.70
N LEU A 5 2.69 -21.62 -3.10
CA LEU A 5 3.39 -20.70 -2.19
C LEU A 5 2.43 -19.67 -1.58
N PHE A 6 1.56 -19.06 -2.38
CA PHE A 6 0.62 -18.06 -1.86
C PHE A 6 -0.33 -18.66 -0.82
N ARG A 7 -0.90 -19.85 -1.07
CA ARG A 7 -1.75 -20.55 -0.10
C ARG A 7 -1.00 -20.90 1.19
N GLU A 8 0.25 -21.33 1.09
CA GLU A 8 1.10 -21.63 2.26
C GLU A 8 1.40 -20.37 3.09
N VAL A 9 1.71 -19.26 2.43
CA VAL A 9 1.95 -17.97 3.08
C VAL A 9 0.65 -17.45 3.71
N TYR A 10 -0.48 -17.55 3.01
CA TYR A 10 -1.79 -17.15 3.52
C TYR A 10 -2.15 -17.89 4.82
N LYS A 11 -1.95 -19.21 4.85
CA LYS A 11 -2.18 -20.03 6.06
C LYS A 11 -1.30 -19.62 7.23
N GLN A 12 -0.07 -19.18 6.96
CA GLN A 12 0.82 -18.68 8.02
C GLN A 12 0.30 -17.36 8.56
N VAL A 13 -0.04 -16.40 7.68
CA VAL A 13 -0.50 -15.08 8.13
C VAL A 13 -1.87 -15.09 8.80
N SER A 14 -2.76 -16.01 8.40
CA SER A 14 -4.10 -16.17 9.00
C SER A 14 -4.06 -16.68 10.43
N GLY A 15 -3.00 -17.40 10.82
CA GLY A 15 -2.80 -17.88 12.20
C GLY A 15 -2.09 -16.88 13.13
N LEU A 16 -1.64 -15.72 12.61
CA LEU A 16 -0.86 -14.76 13.42
C LEU A 16 -1.75 -14.04 14.43
N ALA A 17 -1.24 -13.84 15.65
CA ALA A 17 -1.83 -12.87 16.56
C ALA A 17 -1.26 -11.47 16.24
N LEU A 18 -2.11 -10.46 16.07
CA LEU A 18 -1.65 -9.11 15.68
C LEU A 18 -0.71 -8.48 16.71
N LYS A 19 -0.84 -8.82 17.98
CA LYS A 19 0.06 -8.38 19.06
C LYS A 19 1.52 -8.79 18.86
N ASP A 20 1.76 -9.85 18.08
CA ASP A 20 3.09 -10.38 17.81
C ASP A 20 3.67 -9.78 16.51
N CYS A 21 2.86 -9.02 15.75
CA CYS A 21 3.29 -8.34 14.53
C CYS A 21 4.03 -7.02 14.86
N PRO A 22 5.26 -6.82 14.37
CA PRO A 22 5.91 -5.53 14.42
C PRO A 22 5.07 -4.46 13.72
N SER A 23 5.02 -3.25 14.26
CA SER A 23 4.25 -2.13 13.68
C SER A 23 4.66 -1.79 12.25
N SER A 24 5.92 -2.05 11.89
CA SER A 24 6.46 -1.87 10.52
C SER A 24 5.87 -2.85 9.50
N SER A 25 5.33 -3.99 9.95
CA SER A 25 4.80 -5.05 9.08
C SER A 25 3.27 -4.97 8.87
N LEU A 26 2.57 -4.18 9.69
CA LEU A 26 1.11 -4.06 9.67
C LEU A 26 0.58 -3.52 8.33
N SER A 27 1.30 -2.57 7.73
CA SER A 27 0.95 -2.03 6.41
C SER A 27 0.93 -3.13 5.36
N GLY A 28 2.03 -3.90 5.22
CA GLY A 28 2.09 -5.03 4.30
C GLY A 28 1.00 -6.07 4.56
N LEU A 29 0.79 -6.43 5.83
CA LEU A 29 -0.27 -7.36 6.22
C LEU A 29 -1.66 -6.86 5.80
N LEU A 30 -1.97 -5.59 6.05
CA LEU A 30 -3.22 -4.95 5.64
C LEU A 30 -3.41 -5.04 4.12
N HIS A 31 -2.43 -4.59 3.34
CA HIS A 31 -2.50 -4.57 1.86
C HIS A 31 -2.62 -5.98 1.25
N GLY A 32 -1.98 -6.97 1.87
CA GLY A 32 -2.17 -8.37 1.52
C GLY A 32 -3.63 -8.79 1.72
N TYR A 33 -4.23 -8.53 2.89
CA TYR A 33 -5.63 -8.87 3.14
C TYR A 33 -6.61 -8.07 2.27
N LEU A 34 -6.36 -6.79 2.00
CA LEU A 34 -7.17 -5.99 1.07
C LEU A 34 -7.19 -6.62 -0.34
N SER A 35 -6.05 -7.17 -0.78
CA SER A 35 -5.95 -7.90 -2.05
C SER A 35 -6.73 -9.22 -2.00
N VAL A 36 -6.63 -10.00 -0.92
CA VAL A 36 -7.41 -11.24 -0.75
C VAL A 36 -8.91 -10.95 -0.72
N TYR A 37 -9.33 -9.93 0.03
CA TYR A 37 -10.72 -9.49 0.11
C TYR A 37 -11.26 -9.12 -1.28
N SER A 38 -10.51 -8.31 -2.02
CA SER A 38 -10.87 -7.92 -3.39
C SER A 38 -11.02 -9.14 -4.31
N MET A 39 -10.10 -10.10 -4.19
CA MET A 39 -10.14 -11.34 -4.97
C MET A 39 -11.35 -12.21 -4.62
N VAL A 40 -11.61 -12.48 -3.34
CA VAL A 40 -12.75 -13.31 -2.88
C VAL A 40 -14.08 -12.64 -3.18
N ARG A 41 -14.16 -11.31 -3.06
CA ARG A 41 -15.36 -10.54 -3.43
C ARG A 41 -15.73 -10.70 -4.91
N VAL A 42 -14.74 -10.76 -5.80
CA VAL A 42 -14.95 -10.94 -7.25
C VAL A 42 -15.15 -12.42 -7.60
N TYR A 43 -14.49 -13.32 -6.87
CA TYR A 43 -14.49 -14.77 -7.12
C TYR A 43 -14.91 -15.55 -5.86
N PRO A 44 -16.22 -15.63 -5.56
CA PRO A 44 -16.71 -16.16 -4.28
C PRO A 44 -16.33 -17.63 -3.99
N TRP A 45 -16.08 -18.44 -5.01
CA TRP A 45 -15.61 -19.83 -4.81
C TRP A 45 -14.23 -19.93 -4.17
N LEU A 46 -13.50 -18.82 -4.04
CA LEU A 46 -12.22 -18.77 -3.35
C LEU A 46 -12.37 -18.71 -1.81
N GLU A 47 -13.60 -18.60 -1.28
CA GLU A 47 -13.86 -18.74 0.16
C GLU A 47 -13.38 -20.10 0.71
N ASP A 48 -13.45 -21.16 -0.10
CA ASP A 48 -12.96 -22.49 0.26
C ASP A 48 -11.44 -22.53 0.54
N ASP A 49 -10.68 -21.62 -0.09
CA ASP A 49 -9.23 -21.55 0.04
C ASP A 49 -8.77 -20.51 1.07
N TYR A 50 -9.48 -19.39 1.18
CA TYR A 50 -9.04 -18.21 1.92
C TYR A 50 -9.96 -17.82 3.10
N GLY A 51 -11.04 -18.55 3.33
CA GLY A 51 -12.01 -18.23 4.37
C GLY A 51 -13.11 -17.29 3.87
N SER A 52 -14.15 -17.11 4.69
CA SER A 52 -15.31 -16.32 4.28
C SER A 52 -14.94 -14.86 4.04
N LEU A 53 -15.71 -14.19 3.17
CA LEU A 53 -15.55 -12.76 2.95
C LEU A 53 -15.62 -11.96 4.27
N TRP A 54 -16.43 -12.43 5.23
CA TRP A 54 -16.60 -11.80 6.54
C TRP A 54 -15.37 -11.96 7.44
N ASP A 55 -14.73 -13.13 7.46
CA ASP A 55 -13.52 -13.37 8.28
C ASP A 55 -12.35 -12.52 7.78
N ILE A 56 -12.16 -12.45 6.47
CA ILE A 56 -11.12 -11.61 5.83
C ILE A 56 -11.36 -10.15 6.18
N HIS A 57 -12.62 -9.74 6.12
CA HIS A 57 -13.03 -8.38 6.44
C HIS A 57 -12.83 -8.02 7.92
N ASP A 58 -13.20 -8.91 8.85
CA ASP A 58 -12.98 -8.65 10.27
C ASP A 58 -11.48 -8.54 10.59
N ARG A 59 -10.66 -9.33 9.90
CA ARG A 59 -9.21 -9.25 9.99
C ARG A 59 -8.64 -7.91 9.50
N ILE A 60 -9.12 -7.39 8.37
CA ILE A 60 -8.77 -6.05 7.87
C ILE A 60 -9.11 -4.99 8.93
N ARG A 61 -10.31 -5.08 9.51
CA ARG A 61 -10.78 -4.15 10.55
C ARG A 61 -9.91 -4.21 11.81
N GLU A 62 -9.51 -5.41 12.23
CA GLU A 62 -8.62 -5.62 13.37
C GLU A 62 -7.28 -4.91 13.15
N ILE A 63 -6.66 -5.09 11.98
CA ILE A 63 -5.39 -4.44 11.60
C ILE A 63 -5.55 -2.91 11.55
N ALA A 64 -6.61 -2.42 10.90
CA ALA A 64 -6.89 -0.99 10.79
C ALA A 64 -7.05 -0.32 12.17
N ARG A 65 -7.70 -0.99 13.14
CA ARG A 65 -7.80 -0.48 14.52
C ARG A 65 -6.43 -0.35 15.19
N VAL A 66 -5.53 -1.32 15.00
CA VAL A 66 -4.16 -1.22 15.53
C VAL A 66 -3.42 -0.04 14.90
N ILE A 67 -3.53 0.13 13.58
CA ILE A 67 -2.92 1.28 12.87
C ILE A 67 -3.49 2.61 13.37
N GLN A 68 -4.80 2.69 13.60
CA GLN A 68 -5.46 3.88 14.14
C GLN A 68 -4.95 4.24 15.54
N GLU A 69 -4.70 3.24 16.40
CA GLU A 69 -4.10 3.48 17.72
C GLU A 69 -2.65 4.00 17.60
N LEU A 70 -1.87 3.46 16.65
CA LEU A 70 -0.50 3.94 16.39
C LEU A 70 -0.46 5.40 15.92
N LEU A 71 -1.47 5.86 15.17
CA LEU A 71 -1.55 7.26 14.71
C LEU A 71 -1.72 8.29 15.84
N LYS A 72 -2.11 7.85 17.05
CA LYS A 72 -2.19 8.74 18.21
C LYS A 72 -0.81 9.17 18.70
N ASP A 73 0.23 8.39 18.40
CA ASP A 73 1.61 8.74 18.69
C ASP A 73 2.10 9.82 17.72
N LYS A 74 2.17 11.06 18.22
CA LYS A 74 2.61 12.22 17.44
C LYS A 74 4.13 12.32 17.34
N ASP A 75 4.89 11.52 18.11
CA ASP A 75 6.35 11.48 18.08
C ASP A 75 6.88 10.60 16.94
N LEU A 76 6.01 9.80 16.30
CA LEU A 76 6.34 9.06 15.10
C LEU A 76 6.79 10.00 13.95
N PRO A 77 7.77 9.58 13.14
CA PRO A 77 8.17 10.34 11.96
C PRO A 77 6.98 10.64 11.05
N VAL A 78 6.97 11.85 10.47
CA VAL A 78 5.88 12.30 9.58
C VAL A 78 5.64 11.31 8.44
N ASP A 79 6.70 10.75 7.87
CA ASP A 79 6.60 9.75 6.79
C ASP A 79 5.90 8.46 7.23
N THR A 80 6.19 7.99 8.46
CA THR A 80 5.54 6.81 9.05
C THR A 80 4.06 7.08 9.30
N ARG A 81 3.74 8.24 9.88
CA ARG A 81 2.36 8.66 10.11
C ARG A 81 1.59 8.78 8.80
N ALA A 82 2.19 9.35 7.75
CA ALA A 82 1.59 9.42 6.43
C ALA A 82 1.26 8.03 5.85
N GLY A 83 2.15 7.05 6.04
CA GLY A 83 1.90 5.66 5.66
C GLY A 83 0.66 5.09 6.37
N TYR A 84 0.56 5.26 7.68
CA TYR A 84 -0.59 4.79 8.46
C TYR A 84 -1.90 5.50 8.10
N VAL A 85 -1.86 6.80 7.80
CA VAL A 85 -3.04 7.54 7.31
C VAL A 85 -3.54 6.94 6.01
N VAL A 86 -2.64 6.71 5.05
CA VAL A 86 -2.99 6.09 3.78
C VAL A 86 -3.55 4.69 3.98
N ASP A 87 -2.96 3.89 4.86
CA ASP A 87 -3.43 2.53 5.14
C ASP A 87 -4.87 2.52 5.67
N LEU A 88 -5.27 3.50 6.50
CA LEU A 88 -6.67 3.67 6.93
C LEU A 88 -7.60 4.09 5.78
N MET A 89 -7.14 4.96 4.89
CA MET A 89 -7.88 5.36 3.69
C MET A 89 -8.11 4.16 2.75
N ASP A 90 -7.06 3.35 2.53
CA ASP A 90 -7.13 2.14 1.71
C ASP A 90 -8.08 1.09 2.33
N ALA A 91 -8.08 0.96 3.67
CA ALA A 91 -9.05 0.12 4.38
C ALA A 91 -10.50 0.62 4.19
N TYR A 92 -10.73 1.94 4.18
CA TYR A 92 -12.05 2.49 3.88
C TYR A 92 -12.53 2.16 2.47
N LEU A 93 -11.68 2.30 1.43
CA LEU A 93 -12.09 2.09 0.04
C LEU A 93 -12.72 0.72 -0.23
N LEU A 94 -12.39 -0.28 0.60
CA LEU A 94 -12.94 -1.63 0.50
C LEU A 94 -14.08 -1.93 1.49
N TYR A 95 -14.15 -1.20 2.62
CA TYR A 95 -15.08 -1.47 3.72
C TYR A 95 -16.19 -0.41 3.88
N SER A 96 -16.01 0.81 3.36
CA SER A 96 -16.92 1.95 3.55
C SER A 96 -17.21 2.30 5.01
N ASP A 97 -16.30 1.99 5.95
CA ASP A 97 -16.44 2.44 7.35
C ASP A 97 -15.93 3.87 7.50
N MET A 98 -16.90 4.79 7.44
CA MET A 98 -16.68 6.23 7.51
C MET A 98 -15.78 6.65 8.69
N LYS A 99 -15.77 5.88 9.80
CA LYS A 99 -14.95 6.23 10.96
C LYS A 99 -13.45 6.17 10.68
N PHE A 100 -13.00 5.30 9.77
CA PHE A 100 -11.59 5.24 9.41
C PHE A 100 -11.20 6.39 8.47
N VAL A 101 -12.04 6.70 7.48
CA VAL A 101 -11.73 7.80 6.54
C VAL A 101 -11.78 9.16 7.22
N ASP A 102 -12.72 9.39 8.13
CA ASP A 102 -12.81 10.66 8.87
C ASP A 102 -11.52 10.90 9.68
N VAL A 103 -11.12 9.90 10.47
CA VAL A 103 -9.87 9.97 11.26
C VAL A 103 -8.63 10.10 10.37
N ALA A 104 -8.61 9.41 9.23
CA ALA A 104 -7.49 9.48 8.31
C ALA A 104 -7.39 10.83 7.62
N LEU A 105 -8.50 11.42 7.16
CA LEU A 105 -8.52 12.75 6.55
C LEU A 105 -8.10 13.83 7.56
N ASP A 106 -8.62 13.80 8.78
CA ASP A 106 -8.19 14.73 9.84
C ASP A 106 -6.67 14.65 10.07
N ALA A 107 -6.14 13.42 10.17
CA ALA A 107 -4.71 13.20 10.34
C ALA A 107 -3.88 13.59 9.10
N ALA A 108 -4.44 13.43 7.89
CA ALA A 108 -3.80 13.85 6.65
C ALA A 108 -3.61 15.37 6.61
N TYR A 109 -4.66 16.13 6.90
CA TYR A 109 -4.59 17.59 6.91
C TYR A 109 -3.72 18.11 8.06
N GLU A 110 -3.68 17.44 9.21
CA GLU A 110 -2.70 17.76 10.26
C GLU A 110 -1.24 17.60 9.79
N ILE A 111 -0.96 16.58 8.96
CA ILE A 111 0.37 16.36 8.37
C ILE A 111 0.70 17.40 7.31
N LEU A 112 -0.28 17.74 6.46
CA LEU A 112 -0.08 18.58 5.29
C LEU A 112 -0.19 20.08 5.59
N ILE A 113 -0.88 20.48 6.66
CA ILE A 113 -1.06 21.87 7.07
C ILE A 113 -0.28 22.11 8.37
N PRO A 114 0.89 22.79 8.30
CA PRO A 114 1.66 23.11 9.48
C PRO A 114 0.85 23.94 10.47
N LYS A 115 1.10 23.77 11.77
CA LYS A 115 0.38 24.50 12.83
C LYS A 115 0.47 26.02 12.61
N GLY A 116 -0.68 26.68 12.49
CA GLY A 116 -0.78 28.12 12.24
C GLY A 116 -0.75 28.53 10.76
N SER A 117 -0.73 27.55 9.84
CA SER A 117 -0.91 27.74 8.41
C SER A 117 -2.36 27.48 8.01
N ASP A 118 -2.83 28.14 6.96
CA ASP A 118 -4.05 27.83 6.22
C ASP A 118 -3.76 27.14 4.88
N LYS A 119 -2.48 26.88 4.58
CA LYS A 119 -2.00 26.30 3.33
C LYS A 119 -1.43 24.90 3.52
N ILE A 120 -1.78 24.03 2.58
CA ILE A 120 -1.20 22.71 2.38
C ILE A 120 0.23 22.86 1.85
N VAL A 121 1.18 22.12 2.43
CA VAL A 121 2.59 22.11 2.02
C VAL A 121 3.09 20.68 1.83
N LEU A 122 4.25 20.54 1.20
CA LEU A 122 4.93 19.26 1.04
C LEU A 122 5.88 19.00 2.23
N PRO A 123 5.54 18.13 3.21
CA PRO A 123 6.32 17.98 4.43
C PRO A 123 7.65 17.25 4.20
N CYS A 124 7.67 16.24 3.33
CA CYS A 124 8.89 15.52 2.93
C CYS A 124 8.75 14.89 1.54
N ARG A 125 9.86 14.42 0.96
CA ARG A 125 9.92 13.85 -0.41
C ARG A 125 10.00 12.33 -0.34
N THR A 126 8.86 11.70 -0.02
CA THR A 126 8.80 10.25 0.21
C THR A 126 7.63 9.60 -0.55
N PRO A 127 7.69 8.27 -0.77
CA PRO A 127 6.59 7.53 -1.38
C PRO A 127 5.28 7.62 -0.59
N ASN A 128 5.33 7.61 0.75
CA ASN A 128 4.10 7.68 1.55
C ASN A 128 3.42 9.04 1.45
N ILE A 129 4.18 10.15 1.34
CA ILE A 129 3.59 11.46 1.06
C ILE A 129 2.98 11.51 -0.34
N CYS A 130 3.62 10.87 -1.34
CA CYS A 130 3.01 10.73 -2.66
C CYS A 130 1.67 9.99 -2.58
N ARG A 131 1.64 8.84 -1.88
CA ARG A 131 0.41 8.06 -1.66
C ARG A 131 -0.66 8.86 -0.89
N LEU A 132 -0.25 9.63 0.11
CA LEU A 132 -1.14 10.50 0.90
C LEU A 132 -1.81 11.55 0.01
N LEU A 133 -1.02 12.28 -0.78
CA LEU A 133 -1.57 13.29 -1.69
C LEU A 133 -2.49 12.67 -2.74
N CYS A 134 -2.14 11.50 -3.29
CA CYS A 134 -3.01 10.79 -4.23
C CYS A 134 -4.35 10.42 -3.60
N ASN A 135 -4.34 9.87 -2.38
CA ASN A 135 -5.56 9.51 -1.68
C ASN A 135 -6.38 10.73 -1.27
N CYS A 136 -5.75 11.78 -0.71
CA CYS A 136 -6.44 13.03 -0.40
C CYS A 136 -7.13 13.60 -1.64
N TYR A 137 -6.45 13.63 -2.80
CA TYR A 137 -7.08 14.07 -4.05
C TYR A 137 -8.24 13.16 -4.45
N TYR A 138 -8.11 11.84 -4.34
CA TYR A 138 -9.19 10.91 -4.63
C TYR A 138 -10.46 11.19 -3.79
N PHE A 139 -10.31 11.57 -2.52
CA PHE A 139 -11.46 11.85 -1.64
C PHE A 139 -12.02 13.27 -1.76
N THR A 140 -11.20 14.25 -2.13
CA THR A 140 -11.54 15.69 -1.98
C THR A 140 -11.57 16.45 -3.31
N GLU A 141 -10.94 15.90 -4.35
CA GLU A 141 -10.75 16.55 -5.65
C GLU A 141 -10.04 17.93 -5.58
N GLU A 142 -9.35 18.21 -4.47
CA GLU A 142 -8.66 19.49 -4.26
C GLU A 142 -7.45 19.65 -5.19
N THR A 143 -7.48 20.69 -6.02
CA THR A 143 -6.42 20.96 -7.01
C THR A 143 -5.06 21.22 -6.39
N ASP A 144 -5.00 21.81 -5.20
CA ASP A 144 -3.75 22.12 -4.51
C ASP A 144 -3.02 20.83 -4.10
N VAL A 145 -3.77 19.82 -3.65
CA VAL A 145 -3.26 18.48 -3.35
C VAL A 145 -2.71 17.81 -4.61
N ALA A 146 -3.45 17.87 -5.73
CA ALA A 146 -2.99 17.34 -7.01
C ALA A 146 -1.69 18.00 -7.48
N GLN A 147 -1.61 19.33 -7.40
CA GLN A 147 -0.41 20.07 -7.79
C GLN A 147 0.81 19.71 -6.93
N LEU A 148 0.62 19.48 -5.63
CA LEU A 148 1.69 19.01 -4.75
C LEU A 148 2.13 17.59 -5.08
N ALA A 149 1.21 16.68 -5.43
CA ALA A 149 1.55 15.32 -5.85
C ALA A 149 2.40 15.33 -7.13
N ILE A 150 1.97 16.08 -8.15
CA ILE A 150 2.69 16.24 -9.42
C ILE A 150 4.07 16.82 -9.17
N ARG A 151 4.16 17.88 -8.36
CA ARG A 151 5.44 18.52 -8.02
C ARG A 151 6.38 17.56 -7.31
N LEU A 152 5.89 16.80 -6.33
CA LEU A 152 6.68 15.81 -5.61
C LEU A 152 7.28 14.77 -6.57
N VAL A 153 6.47 14.23 -7.48
CA VAL A 153 6.94 13.23 -8.45
C VAL A 153 7.97 13.84 -9.40
N MET A 154 7.73 15.05 -9.92
CA MET A 154 8.67 15.77 -10.78
C MET A 154 10.01 16.06 -10.07
N GLU A 155 9.96 16.56 -8.83
CA GLU A 155 11.15 16.82 -8.01
C GLU A 155 11.94 15.54 -7.73
N THR A 156 11.24 14.42 -7.45
CA THR A 156 11.88 13.17 -7.05
C THR A 156 12.51 12.44 -8.25
N LEU A 157 11.79 12.37 -9.37
CA LEU A 157 12.24 11.64 -10.55
C LEU A 157 13.20 12.46 -11.44
N GLY A 158 13.07 13.79 -11.44
CA GLY A 158 13.94 14.67 -12.24
C GLY A 158 15.36 14.85 -11.70
N GLN A 159 15.70 14.32 -10.51
CA GLN A 159 16.97 14.61 -9.83
C GLN A 159 18.11 13.59 -10.04
N ASN A 160 17.99 12.62 -10.96
CA ASN A 160 18.99 11.53 -11.12
C ASN A 160 19.33 10.85 -9.77
N ARG A 161 18.35 10.79 -8.85
CA ARG A 161 18.56 10.25 -7.51
C ARG A 161 18.81 8.74 -7.58
N ILE A 162 19.82 8.28 -6.84
CA ILE A 162 20.05 6.85 -6.64
C ILE A 162 19.17 6.39 -5.48
N PHE A 163 18.26 5.45 -5.77
CA PHE A 163 17.42 4.81 -4.77
C PHE A 163 18.08 3.52 -4.27
N THR A 164 17.86 3.17 -3.01
CA THR A 164 18.06 1.80 -2.52
C THR A 164 16.98 0.87 -3.11
N SER A 165 17.21 -0.45 -3.10
CA SER A 165 16.21 -1.40 -3.63
C SER A 165 14.87 -1.33 -2.88
N ILE A 166 14.91 -1.07 -1.58
CA ILE A 166 13.71 -0.89 -0.75
C ILE A 166 12.98 0.42 -1.12
N GLU A 167 13.70 1.52 -1.28
CA GLU A 167 13.09 2.78 -1.76
C GLU A 167 12.49 2.62 -3.16
N MET A 168 13.15 1.89 -4.07
CA MET A 168 12.60 1.61 -5.41
C MET A 168 11.26 0.88 -5.33
N LEU A 169 11.15 -0.11 -4.45
CA LEU A 169 9.90 -0.84 -4.23
C LEU A 169 8.78 0.10 -3.77
N TYR A 170 9.04 0.95 -2.78
CA TYR A 170 8.03 1.87 -2.27
C TYR A 170 7.66 2.95 -3.29
N TRP A 171 8.64 3.50 -4.01
CA TRP A 171 8.38 4.45 -5.10
C TRP A 171 7.63 3.80 -6.26
N MET A 172 7.93 2.55 -6.62
CA MET A 172 7.15 1.83 -7.63
C MET A 172 5.66 1.78 -7.24
N LYS A 173 5.35 1.37 -6.00
CA LYS A 173 3.96 1.30 -5.51
C LYS A 173 3.28 2.66 -5.52
N ALA A 174 3.96 3.70 -5.04
CA ALA A 174 3.44 5.06 -5.03
C ALA A 174 3.18 5.60 -6.46
N LEU A 175 4.08 5.31 -7.41
CA LEU A 175 3.93 5.78 -8.79
C LEU A 175 2.82 5.03 -9.55
N ILE A 176 2.60 3.75 -9.26
CA ILE A 176 1.46 3.01 -9.80
C ILE A 176 0.16 3.67 -9.35
N LEU A 177 0.02 3.98 -8.04
CA LEU A 177 -1.14 4.71 -7.53
C LEU A 177 -1.28 6.08 -8.17
N PHE A 178 -0.19 6.85 -8.23
CA PHE A 178 -0.15 8.18 -8.85
C PHE A 178 -0.68 8.14 -10.29
N LYS A 179 -0.19 7.21 -11.12
CA LYS A 179 -0.66 7.08 -12.51
C LYS A 179 -2.12 6.63 -12.59
N ASN A 180 -2.59 5.80 -11.67
CA ASN A 180 -4.00 5.39 -11.63
C ASN A 180 -4.93 6.57 -11.28
N VAL A 181 -4.53 7.42 -10.34
CA VAL A 181 -5.32 8.58 -9.88
C VAL A 181 -5.26 9.73 -10.90
N PHE A 182 -4.08 9.99 -11.47
CA PHE A 182 -3.84 11.10 -12.38
C PHE A 182 -3.69 10.64 -13.84
N ASN A 183 -4.42 9.61 -14.26
CA ASN A 183 -4.24 8.96 -15.57
C ASN A 183 -4.35 9.92 -16.78
N GLU A 184 -5.07 11.03 -16.64
CA GLU A 184 -5.19 12.07 -17.66
C GLU A 184 -3.93 12.95 -17.78
N ILE A 185 -3.10 12.99 -16.73
CA ILE A 185 -1.90 13.79 -16.66
C ILE A 185 -0.73 12.98 -17.21
N GLN A 186 -0.53 13.07 -18.52
CA GLN A 186 0.71 12.59 -19.12
C GLN A 186 1.84 13.49 -18.65
N ILE A 187 2.86 12.90 -18.03
CA ILE A 187 4.09 13.60 -17.67
C ILE A 187 5.25 12.95 -18.45
N PRO A 188 5.44 13.31 -19.73
CA PRO A 188 6.47 12.68 -20.58
C PRO A 188 7.88 12.76 -19.97
N ALA A 189 8.16 13.82 -19.22
CA ALA A 189 9.46 14.09 -18.62
C ALA A 189 9.90 13.06 -17.56
N ILE A 190 9.00 12.20 -17.07
CA ILE A 190 9.31 11.20 -16.03
C ILE A 190 8.95 9.76 -16.46
N GLU A 191 8.43 9.56 -17.68
CA GLU A 191 7.97 8.24 -18.13
C GLU A 191 9.12 7.23 -18.14
N HIS A 192 10.29 7.65 -18.62
CA HIS A 192 11.47 6.80 -18.67
C HIS A 192 11.90 6.35 -17.26
N GLU A 193 11.99 7.28 -16.31
CA GLU A 193 12.36 7.03 -14.91
C GLU A 193 11.32 6.14 -14.23
N TYR A 194 10.03 6.39 -14.48
CA TYR A 194 8.94 5.54 -14.01
C TYR A 194 9.11 4.09 -14.47
N PHE A 195 9.35 3.85 -15.76
CA PHE A 195 9.55 2.49 -16.28
C PHE A 195 10.80 1.82 -15.70
N GLN A 196 11.87 2.58 -15.44
CA GLN A 196 13.05 2.04 -14.78
C GLN A 196 12.77 1.63 -13.33
N ILE A 197 12.12 2.50 -12.55
CA ILE A 197 11.75 2.21 -11.16
C ILE A 197 10.79 1.01 -11.10
N LYS A 198 9.78 0.98 -11.95
CA LYS A 198 8.83 -0.13 -12.03
C LYS A 198 9.55 -1.45 -12.28
N ARG A 199 10.38 -1.52 -13.32
CA ARG A 199 11.12 -2.74 -13.67
C ARG A 199 12.03 -3.22 -12.54
N ARG A 200 12.76 -2.31 -11.90
CA ARG A 200 13.67 -2.65 -10.78
C ARG A 200 12.91 -3.05 -9.52
N GLY A 201 11.77 -2.40 -9.23
CA GLY A 201 10.90 -2.79 -8.14
C GLY A 201 10.33 -4.20 -8.34
N GLU A 202 9.85 -4.52 -9.54
CA GLU A 202 9.38 -5.87 -9.90
C GLU A 202 10.49 -6.92 -9.78
N GLN A 203 11.72 -6.60 -10.22
CA GLN A 203 12.88 -7.46 -10.04
C GLN A 203 13.17 -7.72 -8.56
N TYR A 204 13.15 -6.67 -7.73
CA TYR A 204 13.39 -6.81 -6.29
C TYR A 204 12.30 -7.63 -5.58
N GLU A 205 11.04 -7.52 -6.00
CA GLU A 205 9.97 -8.40 -5.52
C GLU A 205 10.22 -9.87 -5.88
N ASN A 206 10.71 -10.14 -7.09
CA ASN A 206 11.07 -11.51 -7.51
C ASN A 206 12.20 -12.06 -6.64
N GLU A 207 13.26 -11.27 -6.45
CA GLU A 207 14.40 -11.62 -5.59
C GLU A 207 13.93 -11.90 -4.15
N LYS A 208 12.98 -11.10 -3.62
CA LYS A 208 12.39 -11.35 -2.30
C LYS A 208 11.65 -12.69 -2.23
N ILE A 209 10.82 -13.01 -3.22
CA ILE A 209 10.08 -14.29 -3.28
C ILE A 209 11.06 -15.47 -3.40
N GLU A 210 12.08 -15.35 -4.26
CA GLU A 210 13.11 -16.37 -4.43
C GLU A 210 13.87 -16.62 -3.13
N ASN A 211 14.40 -15.57 -2.50
CA ASN A 211 15.09 -15.66 -1.21
C ASN A 211 14.19 -16.28 -0.12
N PHE A 212 12.91 -15.91 -0.11
CA PHE A 212 11.93 -16.52 0.79
C PHE A 212 11.72 -18.01 0.52
N CYS A 213 11.77 -18.47 -0.73
CA CYS A 213 11.67 -19.90 -1.04
C CYS A 213 12.93 -20.68 -0.62
N PHE A 214 14.11 -20.08 -0.73
CA PHE A 214 15.38 -20.74 -0.41
C PHE A 214 15.69 -20.80 1.10
N ASN A 215 15.18 -19.85 1.89
CA ASN A 215 15.44 -19.78 3.33
C ASN A 215 14.42 -20.63 4.13
N GLY A 216 14.93 -21.55 4.96
CA GLY A 216 14.10 -22.49 5.72
C GLY A 216 13.36 -21.89 6.93
N LEU A 217 14.02 -21.02 7.71
CA LEU A 217 13.39 -20.28 8.81
C LEU A 217 12.98 -18.90 8.31
N LYS A 218 11.68 -18.64 8.31
CA LYS A 218 11.09 -17.39 7.85
C LYS A 218 10.65 -16.57 9.06
N ASP A 219 11.23 -15.39 9.21
CA ASP A 219 10.76 -14.44 10.20
C ASP A 219 9.43 -13.79 9.76
N LEU A 220 8.73 -13.19 10.72
CA LEU A 220 7.42 -12.61 10.50
C LEU A 220 7.43 -11.45 9.51
N TYR A 221 8.51 -10.67 9.48
CA TYR A 221 8.66 -9.55 8.57
C TYR A 221 8.75 -10.05 7.13
N SER A 222 9.58 -11.07 6.89
CA SER A 222 9.71 -11.73 5.60
C SER A 222 8.40 -12.38 5.12
N ILE A 223 7.61 -12.99 6.02
CA ILE A 223 6.31 -13.58 5.68
C ILE A 223 5.32 -12.50 5.24
N ASN A 224 5.19 -11.41 6.00
CA ASN A 224 4.24 -10.33 5.71
C ASN A 224 4.58 -9.59 4.41
N ASP A 225 5.87 -9.35 4.16
CA ASP A 225 6.33 -8.72 2.92
C ASP A 225 6.00 -9.59 1.68
N VAL A 226 6.25 -10.89 1.76
CA VAL A 226 5.96 -11.81 0.65
C VAL A 226 4.46 -12.03 0.48
N PHE A 227 3.71 -12.05 1.58
CA PHE A 227 2.25 -12.16 1.55
C PHE A 227 1.62 -11.04 0.71
N GLU A 228 1.99 -9.79 0.98
CA GLU A 228 1.48 -8.63 0.26
C GLU A 228 1.76 -8.70 -1.25
N ILE A 229 3.00 -9.05 -1.62
CA ILE A 229 3.40 -9.18 -3.02
C ILE A 229 2.61 -10.28 -3.72
N LEU A 230 2.52 -11.48 -3.11
CA LEU A 230 1.83 -12.62 -3.70
C LEU A 230 0.32 -12.39 -3.81
N ALA A 231 -0.31 -11.81 -2.79
CA ALA A 231 -1.74 -11.51 -2.80
C ALA A 231 -2.09 -10.55 -3.95
N ARG A 232 -1.30 -9.49 -4.13
CA ARG A 232 -1.48 -8.53 -5.23
C ARG A 232 -1.30 -9.17 -6.60
N ARG A 233 -0.29 -10.02 -6.77
CA ARG A 233 -0.03 -10.73 -8.05
C ARG A 233 -1.13 -11.74 -8.38
N GLU A 234 -1.59 -12.52 -7.40
CA GLU A 234 -2.68 -13.46 -7.61
C GLU A 234 -3.96 -12.75 -8.04
N PHE A 235 -4.32 -11.62 -7.42
CA PHE A 235 -5.48 -10.83 -7.84
C PHE A 235 -5.43 -10.44 -9.33
N VAL A 236 -4.28 -9.95 -9.80
CA VAL A 236 -4.07 -9.61 -11.22
C VAL A 236 -4.20 -10.85 -12.11
N LEU A 237 -3.57 -11.97 -11.74
CA LEU A 237 -3.62 -13.22 -12.49
C LEU A 237 -5.04 -13.80 -12.61
N TYR A 238 -5.86 -13.68 -11.57
CA TYR A 238 -7.28 -14.07 -11.64
C TYR A 238 -8.06 -13.16 -12.60
N GLY A 239 -7.83 -11.85 -12.55
CA GLY A 239 -8.41 -10.88 -13.50
C GLY A 239 -8.11 -11.19 -14.96
N GLU A 240 -6.88 -11.61 -15.28
CA GLU A 240 -6.48 -11.96 -16.65
C GLU A 240 -7.13 -13.27 -17.14
N LYS A 241 -7.19 -14.29 -16.29
CA LYS A 241 -7.80 -15.60 -16.64
C LYS A 241 -9.29 -15.49 -16.95
N CYS A 242 -9.99 -14.56 -16.31
CA CYS A 242 -11.41 -14.34 -16.56
C CYS A 242 -11.69 -13.54 -17.84
N LYS A 243 -10.73 -12.76 -18.35
CA LYS A 243 -10.85 -12.07 -19.66
C LYS A 243 -10.63 -13.02 -20.86
N GLN A 244 -10.09 -14.21 -20.63
CA GLN A 244 -9.81 -15.21 -21.67
C GLN A 244 -10.91 -16.28 -21.80
N LYS A 245 -11.99 -16.17 -21.03
CA LYS A 245 -13.20 -17.00 -21.12
C LYS A 245 -14.34 -16.19 -21.72
#